data_AF-A0A2W4HUQ1-F1
#
_entry.id   AF-A0A2W4HUQ1-F1
#
_cell.length_a   1.000
_cell.length_b   1.000
_cell.length_c   1.000
_cell.angle_alpha   90.00
_cell.angle_beta   90.00
_cell.angle_gamma   90.00
#
_symmetry.space_group_name_H-M   'P 1'
#
loop_
_entity.id
_entity.type
_entity.pdbx_description
1 polymer ?
#
loop_
_entity_poly.entity_id
_entity_poly.type
_entity_poly.pdbx_seq_one_letter_code
_entity_poly.pdbx_strand_id
1 'polypeptide(L)'
;MEEPKKSLRFSPRVETRLNLADMKRLDDAAKAAGKTRADFSRQALLWYLDNQEKLTADDREAEVAQAIRYATDQHIKATHQGVDRICKMLARQGAAIGTLYELSWMALPDDENARAAFEAAANTAKQKMRKHVERDEADLATRTKKVVTSP
;
A
#
# COMPACT_ATOMS: atom_id res chain seq x y z
N MET A 1 -22.30 -62.89 -36.24
CA MET A 1 -21.52 -61.71 -35.79
C MET A 1 -22.29 -60.49 -36.23
N GLU A 2 -23.03 -59.85 -35.32
CA GLU A 2 -23.70 -58.57 -35.61
C GLU A 2 -22.69 -57.44 -35.38
N GLU A 3 -22.52 -56.58 -36.39
CA GLU A 3 -21.69 -55.37 -36.26
C GLU A 3 -22.39 -54.36 -35.32
N PRO A 4 -21.67 -53.74 -34.38
CA PRO A 4 -22.26 -52.79 -33.46
C PRO A 4 -22.71 -51.51 -34.19
N LYS A 5 -23.99 -51.16 -34.04
CA LYS A 5 -24.58 -49.92 -34.57
C LYS A 5 -23.80 -48.70 -34.07
N LYS A 6 -23.15 -47.99 -35.00
CA LYS A 6 -22.43 -46.73 -34.73
C LYS A 6 -23.40 -45.72 -34.10
N SER A 7 -23.11 -45.30 -32.88
CA SER A 7 -23.86 -44.24 -32.22
C SER A 7 -23.72 -42.95 -33.04
N LEU A 8 -24.86 -42.34 -33.39
CA LEU A 8 -24.91 -41.02 -34.03
C LEU A 8 -24.27 -40.00 -33.07
N ARG A 9 -23.02 -39.63 -33.34
CA ARG A 9 -22.35 -38.53 -32.63
C ARG A 9 -23.03 -37.23 -33.03
N PHE A 10 -23.95 -36.77 -32.19
CA PHE A 10 -24.60 -35.47 -32.36
C PHE A 10 -23.56 -34.37 -32.14
N SER A 11 -23.27 -33.60 -33.19
CA SER A 11 -22.36 -32.45 -33.15
C SER A 11 -23.17 -31.17 -33.46
N PRO A 12 -23.61 -30.43 -32.43
CA PRO A 12 -24.35 -29.19 -32.66
C PRO A 12 -23.47 -28.17 -33.38
N ARG A 13 -24.02 -27.50 -34.39
CA ARG A 13 -23.33 -26.46 -35.16
C ARG A 13 -23.64 -25.09 -34.59
N VAL A 14 -22.61 -24.27 -34.45
CA VAL A 14 -22.72 -22.85 -34.10
C VAL A 14 -22.30 -22.05 -35.33
N GLU A 15 -23.21 -21.24 -35.86
CA GLU A 15 -22.97 -20.41 -37.04
C GLU A 15 -23.09 -18.94 -36.66
N THR A 16 -22.11 -18.13 -37.08
CA THR A 16 -22.08 -16.68 -36.85
C THR A 16 -21.58 -15.96 -38.09
N ARG A 17 -22.05 -14.73 -38.30
CA ARG A 17 -21.62 -13.89 -39.42
C ARG A 17 -20.50 -12.98 -38.97
N LEU A 18 -19.38 -13.00 -39.70
CA LEU A 18 -18.25 -12.10 -39.52
C LEU A 18 -18.15 -11.17 -40.74
N ASN A 19 -17.65 -9.96 -40.55
CA ASN A 19 -17.32 -9.09 -41.68
C ASN A 19 -16.09 -9.65 -42.42
N LEU A 20 -15.85 -9.14 -43.64
CA LEU A 20 -14.73 -9.60 -44.48
C LEU A 20 -13.35 -9.39 -43.84
N ALA A 21 -13.17 -8.32 -43.05
CA ALA A 21 -11.90 -8.01 -42.40
C ALA A 21 -11.59 -8.96 -41.23
N ASP A 22 -12.60 -9.26 -40.41
CA ASP A 22 -12.50 -10.17 -39.26
C ASP A 22 -12.39 -11.62 -39.71
N MET A 23 -13.06 -11.99 -40.81
CA MET A 23 -12.83 -13.28 -41.48
C MET A 23 -11.36 -13.46 -41.89
N LYS A 24 -10.74 -12.41 -42.45
CA LYS A 24 -9.33 -12.44 -42.82
C LYS A 24 -8.42 -12.56 -41.59
N ARG A 25 -8.71 -11.82 -40.51
CA ARG A 25 -7.97 -11.93 -39.24
C ARG A 25 -8.07 -13.32 -38.62
N LEU A 26 -9.25 -13.93 -38.64
CA LEU A 26 -9.45 -15.30 -38.17
C LEU A 26 -8.64 -16.30 -39.00
N ASP A 27 -8.67 -16.17 -40.32
CA ASP A 27 -7.91 -17.02 -41.24
C ASP A 27 -6.40 -16.91 -41.00
N ASP A 28 -5.89 -15.70 -40.83
CA ASP A 28 -4.47 -15.43 -40.58
C ASP A 28 -4.04 -15.97 -39.20
N ALA A 29 -4.88 -15.80 -38.17
CA ALA A 29 -4.64 -16.35 -36.83
C ALA A 29 -4.68 -17.88 -36.79
N ALA A 30 -5.63 -18.50 -37.50
CA ALA A 30 -5.72 -19.95 -37.60
C ALA A 30 -4.50 -20.55 -38.33
N LYS A 31 -4.05 -19.90 -39.41
CA LYS A 31 -2.81 -20.26 -40.11
C LYS A 31 -1.58 -20.14 -39.22
N ALA A 32 -1.45 -19.04 -38.48
CA ALA A 32 -0.33 -18.84 -37.55
C ALA A 32 -0.29 -19.91 -36.45
N ALA A 33 -1.46 -20.37 -35.98
CA ALA A 33 -1.57 -21.44 -35.01
C ALA A 33 -1.45 -22.86 -35.60
N GLY A 34 -1.33 -23.00 -36.93
CA GLY A 34 -1.26 -24.28 -37.63
C GLY A 34 -2.55 -25.11 -37.53
N LYS A 35 -3.71 -24.47 -37.32
CA LYS A 35 -4.99 -25.14 -37.08
C LYS A 35 -6.01 -24.84 -38.18
N THR A 36 -7.02 -25.71 -38.30
CA THR A 36 -8.18 -25.41 -39.14
C THR A 36 -8.99 -24.28 -38.50
N ARG A 37 -9.71 -23.51 -39.33
CA ARG A 37 -10.57 -22.41 -38.83
C ARG A 37 -11.58 -22.92 -37.80
N ALA A 38 -12.17 -24.09 -38.04
CA ALA A 38 -13.15 -24.69 -37.14
C ALA A 38 -12.54 -25.05 -35.78
N ASP A 39 -11.36 -25.65 -35.77
CA ASP A 39 -10.67 -26.02 -34.52
C ASP A 39 -10.19 -24.79 -33.75
N PHE A 40 -9.69 -23.78 -34.47
CA PHE A 40 -9.28 -22.51 -33.88
C PHE A 40 -10.47 -21.78 -33.24
N SER A 41 -11.58 -21.66 -33.97
CA SER A 41 -12.81 -21.04 -33.44
C SER A 41 -13.37 -21.81 -32.25
N ARG A 42 -13.35 -23.15 -32.28
CA ARG A 42 -13.77 -23.98 -31.13
C ARG A 42 -12.89 -23.72 -29.91
N GLN A 43 -11.57 -23.67 -30.08
CA GLN A 43 -10.65 -23.41 -28.98
C GLN A 43 -10.82 -21.99 -28.41
N ALA A 44 -11.01 -21.00 -29.28
CA ALA A 44 -11.27 -19.62 -28.85
C ALA A 44 -12.56 -19.51 -28.03
N LEU A 45 -13.64 -20.17 -28.47
CA LEU A 45 -14.91 -20.24 -27.73
C LEU A 45 -14.77 -20.92 -26.38
N LEU A 46 -14.07 -22.05 -26.31
CA LEU A 46 -13.83 -22.74 -25.05
C LEU A 46 -12.98 -21.89 -24.10
N TRP A 47 -11.90 -21.29 -24.61
CA TRP A 47 -11.07 -20.38 -23.82
C TRP A 47 -11.88 -19.21 -23.29
N TYR A 48 -12.76 -18.62 -24.11
CA TYR A 48 -13.61 -17.51 -23.69
C TYR A 48 -14.56 -17.94 -22.57
N LEU A 49 -15.22 -19.11 -22.69
CA LEU A 49 -16.12 -19.64 -21.66
C LEU A 49 -15.36 -19.96 -20.36
N ASP A 50 -14.17 -20.55 -20.46
CA ASP A 50 -13.33 -20.91 -19.31
C ASP A 50 -12.75 -19.67 -18.60
N ASN A 51 -12.63 -18.54 -19.30
CA ASN A 51 -12.07 -17.29 -18.78
C ASN A 51 -13.11 -16.19 -18.53
N GLN A 52 -14.39 -16.41 -18.84
CA GLN A 52 -15.43 -15.39 -18.70
C GLN A 52 -15.58 -14.92 -17.25
N GLU A 53 -15.52 -15.86 -16.30
CA GLU A 53 -15.58 -15.54 -14.86
C GLU A 53 -14.33 -14.77 -14.39
N LYS A 54 -13.16 -15.10 -14.95
CA LYS A 54 -11.89 -14.42 -14.63
C LYS A 54 -11.90 -12.97 -15.10
N LEU A 55 -12.39 -12.71 -16.31
CA LEU A 55 -12.53 -11.34 -16.84
C LEU A 55 -13.41 -10.47 -15.92
N THR A 56 -14.53 -11.01 -15.43
CA THR A 56 -15.39 -10.28 -14.48
C THR A 56 -14.77 -10.12 -13.10
N ALA A 57 -13.96 -11.09 -12.67
CA ALA A 57 -13.24 -11.01 -11.40
C ALA A 57 -12.10 -9.99 -11.47
N ASP A 58 -11.38 -9.92 -12.60
CA ASP A 58 -10.28 -8.99 -12.85
C ASP A 58 -10.74 -7.53 -12.76
N ASP A 59 -11.92 -7.20 -13.32
CA ASP A 59 -12.50 -5.86 -13.21
C ASP A 59 -12.80 -5.49 -11.75
N ARG A 60 -13.36 -6.43 -10.98
CA ARG A 60 -13.64 -6.22 -9.56
C ARG A 60 -12.36 -6.11 -8.73
N GLU A 61 -11.36 -6.93 -9.02
CA GLU A 61 -10.04 -6.85 -8.39
C GLU A 61 -9.33 -5.54 -8.72
N ALA A 62 -9.47 -5.03 -9.94
CA ALA A 62 -8.95 -3.73 -10.34
C ALA A 62 -9.62 -2.58 -9.56
N GLU A 63 -10.95 -2.62 -9.40
CA GLU A 63 -11.69 -1.64 -8.60
C GLU A 63 -11.27 -1.68 -7.12
N VAL A 64 -11.15 -2.88 -6.54
CA VAL A 64 -10.67 -3.06 -5.16
C VAL A 64 -9.24 -2.56 -5.00
N ALA A 65 -8.34 -2.88 -5.94
CA ALA A 65 -6.97 -2.40 -5.91
C ALA A 65 -6.89 -0.87 -5.99
N GLN A 66 -7.75 -0.24 -6.79
CA GLN A 66 -7.84 1.21 -6.88
C GLN A 66 -8.34 1.83 -5.57
N ALA A 67 -9.38 1.24 -4.95
CA ALA A 67 -9.89 1.69 -3.65
C ALA A 67 -8.83 1.58 -2.54
N ILE A 68 -8.09 0.46 -2.50
CA ILE A 68 -6.98 0.25 -1.55
C ILE A 68 -5.89 1.31 -1.74
N ARG A 69 -5.49 1.57 -2.99
CA ARG A 69 -4.49 2.62 -3.30
C ARG A 69 -4.95 4.00 -2.84
N TYR A 70 -6.21 4.35 -3.11
CA TYR A 70 -6.78 5.62 -2.67
C TYR A 70 -6.81 5.75 -1.14
N ALA A 71 -7.28 4.72 -0.44
CA ALA A 71 -7.29 4.71 1.03
C ALA A 71 -5.86 4.86 1.60
N THR A 72 -4.91 4.13 1.01
CA THR A 72 -3.49 4.17 1.41
C THR A 72 -2.90 5.57 1.25
N ASP A 73 -3.15 6.23 0.12
CA ASP A 73 -2.70 7.60 -0.14
C ASP A 73 -3.29 8.59 0.89
N GLN A 74 -4.57 8.44 1.25
CA GLN A 74 -5.18 9.27 2.30
C GLN A 74 -4.54 9.07 3.67
N HIS A 75 -4.24 7.82 4.05
CA HIS A 75 -3.55 7.52 5.30
C HIS A 75 -2.13 8.10 5.34
N ILE A 76 -1.40 7.99 4.23
CA ILE A 76 -0.06 8.57 4.09
C ILE A 76 -0.14 10.09 4.24
N LYS A 77 -1.06 10.75 3.54
CA LYS A 77 -1.27 12.22 3.64
C LYS A 77 -1.60 12.66 5.06
N ALA A 78 -2.54 11.97 5.72
CA ALA A 78 -2.90 12.28 7.11
C ALA A 78 -1.70 12.12 8.06
N THR A 79 -0.88 11.08 7.85
CA THR A 79 0.34 10.85 8.63
C THR A 79 1.34 11.98 8.45
N HIS A 80 1.63 12.36 7.19
CA HIS A 80 2.54 13.47 6.90
C HIS A 80 2.05 14.80 7.49
N GLN A 81 0.76 15.11 7.37
CA GLN A 81 0.18 16.32 7.96
C GLN A 81 0.30 16.34 9.48
N GLY A 82 0.10 15.18 10.14
CA GLY A 82 0.30 15.02 11.57
C GLY A 82 1.75 15.27 11.97
N VAL A 83 2.70 14.66 11.26
CA VAL A 83 4.15 14.82 11.50
C VAL A 83 4.58 16.28 11.32
N ASP A 84 4.16 16.94 10.24
CA ASP A 84 4.49 18.35 9.98
C ASP A 84 4.02 19.28 11.10
N ARG A 85 2.81 19.03 11.63
CA ARG A 85 2.27 19.80 12.75
C ARG A 85 3.12 19.59 14.01
N ILE A 86 3.48 18.35 14.32
CA ILE A 86 4.32 18.03 15.48
C ILE A 86 5.70 18.68 15.33
N CYS A 87 6.33 18.59 14.16
CA CYS A 87 7.62 19.22 13.88
C CYS A 87 7.56 20.75 14.07
N LYS A 88 6.49 21.41 13.58
CA LYS A 88 6.29 22.86 13.80
C LYS A 88 6.12 23.21 15.28
N MET A 89 5.37 22.40 16.03
CA MET A 89 5.20 22.60 17.48
C MET A 89 6.53 22.44 18.22
N LEU A 90 7.30 21.40 17.91
CA LEU A 90 8.63 21.14 18.50
C LEU A 90 9.60 22.27 18.17
N ALA A 91 9.62 22.76 16.92
CA ALA A 91 10.48 23.89 16.53
C ALA A 91 10.14 25.16 17.33
N ARG A 92 8.84 25.47 17.51
CA ARG A 92 8.41 26.62 18.32
C ARG A 92 8.81 26.49 19.79
N GLN A 93 8.64 25.30 20.37
CA GLN A 93 9.04 25.04 21.75
C GLN A 93 10.56 25.13 21.91
N GLY A 94 11.33 24.57 20.97
CA GLY A 94 12.78 24.67 20.95
C GLY A 94 13.27 26.12 20.91
N ALA A 95 12.65 26.96 20.06
CA ALA A 95 12.96 28.39 20.01
C ALA A 95 12.67 29.09 21.35
N ALA A 96 11.50 28.84 21.96
CA ALA A 96 11.15 29.44 23.24
C ALA A 96 12.13 29.02 24.36
N ILE A 97 12.47 27.74 24.45
CA ILE A 97 13.42 27.24 25.45
C ILE A 97 14.82 27.83 25.21
N GLY A 98 15.26 27.93 23.95
CA GLY A 98 16.52 28.57 23.59
C GLY A 98 16.59 30.03 24.05
N THR A 99 15.53 30.81 23.80
CA THR A 99 15.48 32.21 24.25
C THR A 99 15.53 32.35 25.78
N LEU A 100 14.86 31.46 26.53
CA LEU A 100 14.92 31.47 27.99
C LEU A 100 16.31 31.09 28.51
N TYR A 101 16.97 30.14 27.86
CA TYR A 101 18.34 29.75 28.18
C TYR A 101 19.30 30.93 27.98
N GLU A 102 19.24 31.59 26.83
CA GLU A 102 20.06 32.77 26.53
C GLU A 102 19.78 33.94 27.48
N LEU A 103 18.51 34.24 27.77
CA LEU A 103 18.16 35.31 28.70
C LEU A 103 18.64 35.02 30.13
N SER A 104 18.50 33.76 30.56
CA SER A 104 19.03 33.33 31.87
C SER A 104 20.55 33.41 31.91
N TRP A 105 21.21 33.07 30.80
CA TRP A 105 22.67 33.18 30.69
C TRP A 105 23.14 34.63 30.74
N MET A 106 22.48 35.53 30.00
CA MET A 106 22.80 36.96 29.99
C MET A 106 22.52 37.65 31.32
N ALA A 107 21.59 37.12 32.12
CA ALA A 107 21.24 37.65 33.44
C ALA A 107 22.18 37.18 34.56
N LEU A 108 23.11 36.24 34.29
CA LEU A 108 24.09 35.81 35.28
C LEU A 108 25.08 36.94 35.60
N PRO A 109 25.54 37.06 36.85
CA PRO A 109 26.69 37.88 37.18
C PRO A 109 27.93 37.43 36.39
N ASP A 110 28.85 38.36 36.10
CA ASP A 110 30.16 38.06 35.51
C ASP A 110 31.10 37.40 36.55
N ASP A 111 30.71 36.20 36.99
CA ASP A 111 31.45 35.32 37.88
C ASP A 111 31.58 33.94 37.22
N GLU A 112 32.80 33.41 37.13
CA GLU A 112 33.06 32.07 36.61
C GLU A 112 32.34 30.98 37.40
N ASN A 113 32.18 31.15 38.71
CA ASN A 113 31.44 30.18 39.54
C ASN A 113 29.95 30.16 39.19
N ALA A 114 29.36 31.31 38.90
CA ALA A 114 27.95 31.42 38.52
C ALA A 114 27.69 30.77 37.15
N ARG A 115 28.59 30.96 36.19
CA ARG A 115 28.53 30.32 34.86
C ARG A 115 28.70 28.81 34.96
N ALA A 116 29.67 28.33 35.74
CA ALA A 116 29.90 26.90 35.96
C ALA A 116 28.70 26.22 36.65
N ALA A 117 28.10 26.87 37.66
CA ALA A 117 26.91 26.36 38.34
C ALA A 117 25.71 26.26 37.40
N PHE A 118 25.52 27.23 36.50
CA PHE A 118 24.45 27.20 35.49
C PHE A 118 24.62 26.05 34.50
N GLU A 119 25.84 25.83 33.99
CA GLU A 119 26.13 24.69 33.11
C GLU A 119 25.89 23.34 33.80
N ALA A 120 26.32 23.19 35.06
CA ALA A 120 26.09 21.98 35.84
C ALA A 120 24.59 21.71 36.07
N ALA A 121 23.80 22.75 36.34
CA ALA A 121 22.36 22.66 36.47
C ALA A 121 21.70 22.27 35.14
N ALA A 122 22.11 22.89 34.02
CA ALA A 122 21.60 22.58 32.69
C ALA A 122 21.90 21.11 32.29
N ASN A 123 23.12 20.62 32.57
CA ASN A 123 23.49 19.24 32.29
C ASN A 123 22.69 18.24 33.15
N THR A 124 22.47 18.57 34.42
CA THR A 124 21.61 17.75 35.31
C THR A 124 20.17 17.70 34.80
N ALA A 125 19.62 18.84 34.38
CA ALA A 125 18.27 18.91 33.81
C ALA A 125 18.16 18.06 32.52
N LYS A 126 19.12 18.19 31.59
CA LYS A 126 19.19 17.36 30.37
C LYS A 126 19.20 15.87 30.70
N GLN A 127 19.98 15.46 31.70
CA GLN A 127 20.06 14.05 32.11
C GLN A 127 18.73 13.55 32.70
N LYS A 128 18.07 14.33 33.56
CA LYS A 128 16.75 13.98 34.10
C LYS A 128 15.70 13.87 33.00
N MET A 129 15.68 14.81 32.05
CA MET A 129 14.76 14.77 30.92
C MET A 129 14.95 13.51 30.06
N ARG A 130 16.20 13.13 29.75
CA ARG A 130 16.48 11.89 29.00
C ARG A 130 15.91 10.65 29.70
N LYS A 131 16.14 10.53 31.02
CA LYS A 131 15.60 9.42 31.82
C LYS A 131 14.06 9.37 31.81
N HIS A 132 13.42 10.54 31.81
CA HIS A 132 11.96 10.60 31.70
C HIS A 132 11.48 10.12 30.32
N VAL A 133 12.12 10.55 29.23
CA VAL A 133 11.77 10.09 27.88
C VAL A 133 11.94 8.58 27.74
N GLU A 134 13.07 8.02 28.19
CA GLU A 134 13.32 6.57 28.16
C GLU A 134 12.24 5.78 28.94
N ARG A 135 11.80 6.31 30.09
CA ARG A 135 10.72 5.69 30.87
C ARG A 135 9.38 5.78 30.14
N ASP A 136 9.03 6.94 29.61
CA ASP A 136 7.76 7.15 28.91
C ASP A 136 7.70 6.30 27.63
N GLU A 137 8.82 6.12 26.93
CA GLU A 137 8.96 5.18 25.80
C GLU A 137 8.73 3.73 26.23
N ALA A 138 9.30 3.30 27.36
CA ALA A 138 9.08 1.97 27.91
C ALA A 138 7.60 1.73 28.29
N ASP A 139 6.95 2.72 28.91
CA ASP A 139 5.53 2.69 29.28
C ASP A 139 4.62 2.65 28.04
N LEU A 140 4.97 3.39 26.98
CA LEU A 140 4.28 3.34 25.71
C LEU A 140 4.46 1.99 25.01
N ALA A 141 5.67 1.43 25.00
CA ALA A 141 5.96 0.13 24.40
C ALA A 141 5.17 -1.00 25.09
N THR A 142 5.07 -0.97 26.42
CA THR A 142 4.28 -1.96 27.18
C THR A 142 2.78 -1.83 26.91
N ARG A 143 2.24 -0.60 26.89
CA ARG A 143 0.84 -0.35 26.51
C ARG A 143 0.53 -0.80 25.09
N THR A 144 1.40 -0.51 24.14
CA THR A 144 1.18 -0.86 22.73
C THR A 144 1.21 -2.37 22.52
N LYS A 145 2.14 -3.08 23.17
CA LYS A 145 2.16 -4.56 23.17
C LYS A 145 0.84 -5.14 23.68
N LYS A 146 0.29 -4.59 24.76
CA LYS A 146 -1.00 -5.04 25.34
C LYS A 146 -2.16 -4.91 24.34
N VAL A 147 -2.21 -3.83 23.58
CA VAL A 147 -3.28 -3.59 22.58
C VAL A 147 -3.19 -4.58 21.42
N VAL A 148 -1.98 -4.89 20.94
CA VAL A 148 -1.77 -5.85 19.84
C VAL A 148 -2.11 -7.29 20.25
N THR A 149 -2.01 -7.62 21.55
CA THR A 149 -2.31 -8.95 22.08
C THR A 149 -3.73 -9.14 22.61
N SER A 150 -4.54 -8.08 22.68
CA SER A 150 -5.95 -8.20 23.08
C SER A 150 -6.81 -8.59 21.86
N PRO A 151 -7.63 -9.65 21.96
CA PRO A 151 -8.50 -10.11 20.87
C PRO A 151 -9.62 -9.12 20.53
#